data_AF-A0A9W6MP46-F1
#
_entry.id   AF-A0A9W6MP46-F1
#
_cell.length_a   1.000
_cell.length_b   1.000
_cell.length_c   1.000
_cell.angle_alpha   90.00
_cell.angle_beta   90.00
_cell.angle_gamma   90.00
#
_symmetry.space_group_name_H-M   'P 1'
#
loop_
_entity.id
_entity.type
_entity.pdbx_description
1 polymer ?
#
loop_
_entity_poly.entity_id
_entity_poly.type
_entity_poly.pdbx_seq_one_letter_code
_entity_poly.pdbx_strand_id
1 'polypeptide(L)'
;MRLDILPALALSGLVVTALPAGSALAQSRADAEAALTRMGLIGSASEDFSYADASWSRGRYILSDVVVRNLDIANEDIDVDGPGEMNIARMIFEAPRINSDDDVVFDAFAVEGLSMIDADGGRVEISRIAVDGPNAVMAADLARLLSGQDDFDPDWSAYRFESLGFEGFGAQGDDGEGPFDISVEQFILQDFGDVELGRMALMNVSVDAVSEGAPVAFRLGELSVTGFQSSAYSELMEAMASGAGEDEVMSAYYRSAFSPQLDLFDRFAMRGLEGSAEGVGFALDNLVGTINKAGSRYTWDFALDSARIVPDAAQEAGAQVATAIGMLGYESLELSMASSAVYDESTGRMQTVGDNYLELRDGVRLEMEQDFGGYDEYYAALPEMAERFGEGAKEAPSEDADAVLEMMAPIILYNMSLRIVDQSLLERALEAGAAAQGITTDELRMQTAAMVGMGMMSAPPEIPRPLLSQLSGALTQFINNGGSLTIDVTPPEPVSIGTIAEQVEDGTFDYNALGITFSADAPQ
;
A
#
# COMPACT_ATOMS: atom_id res chain seq x y z
N MET A 1 2.95 -9.08 -23.81
CA MET A 1 2.66 -7.77 -24.46
C MET A 1 3.03 -6.61 -23.51
N ARG A 2 3.12 -5.31 -23.88
CA ARG A 2 3.14 -4.26 -22.83
C ARG A 2 1.71 -4.08 -22.31
N LEU A 3 1.52 -4.23 -21.01
CA LEU A 3 0.22 -4.17 -20.35
C LEU A 3 -0.18 -2.72 -20.07
N ASP A 4 -0.28 -1.92 -21.14
CA ASP A 4 -0.76 -0.54 -21.11
C ASP A 4 -2.30 -0.53 -21.00
N ILE A 5 -2.82 -1.15 -19.93
CA ILE A 5 -4.25 -1.22 -19.57
C ILE A 5 -4.76 0.14 -19.03
N LEU A 6 -3.84 1.06 -18.71
CA LEU A 6 -4.10 2.37 -18.14
C LEU A 6 -5.12 3.25 -18.90
N PRO A 7 -5.17 3.30 -20.25
CA PRO A 7 -6.19 4.08 -20.96
C PRO A 7 -7.60 3.48 -20.84
N ALA A 8 -7.71 2.15 -20.77
CA ALA A 8 -9.01 1.46 -20.67
C ALA A 8 -9.59 1.49 -19.25
N LEU A 9 -8.75 1.69 -18.22
CA LEU A 9 -9.16 1.86 -16.83
C LEU A 9 -9.82 3.22 -16.54
N ALA A 10 -9.80 4.17 -17.48
CA ALA A 10 -10.38 5.52 -17.32
C ALA A 10 -11.92 5.54 -17.13
N LEU A 11 -12.61 4.41 -17.27
CA LEU A 11 -14.08 4.31 -17.20
C LEU A 11 -14.63 3.30 -16.17
N SER A 12 -13.77 2.62 -15.40
CA SER A 12 -14.16 1.50 -14.53
C SER A 12 -14.13 1.79 -13.02
N GLY A 13 -14.86 2.83 -12.61
CA GLY A 13 -15.54 2.87 -11.29
C GLY A 13 -16.95 2.25 -11.38
N LEU A 14 -17.97 2.45 -10.52
CA LEU A 14 -18.27 3.21 -9.28
C LEU A 14 -19.32 2.32 -8.45
N VAL A 15 -19.52 2.07 -7.10
CA VAL A 15 -20.61 1.20 -6.40
C VAL A 15 -20.16 0.57 -5.04
N VAL A 16 -20.94 -0.03 -4.08
CA VAL A 16 -22.37 -0.02 -3.65
C VAL A 16 -22.52 -0.31 -2.14
N THR A 17 -23.57 0.25 -1.53
CA THR A 17 -24.57 -0.51 -0.73
C THR A 17 -25.88 0.27 -0.67
N ALA A 18 -27.01 -0.39 -0.40
CA ALA A 18 -28.34 0.18 -0.69
C ALA A 18 -29.10 0.72 0.54
N LEU A 19 -29.86 1.81 0.31
CA LEU A 19 -30.89 2.42 1.17
C LEU A 19 -30.35 3.32 2.32
N PRO A 20 -31.12 4.35 2.76
CA PRO A 20 -32.50 4.68 2.41
C PRO A 20 -32.63 5.81 1.38
N ALA A 21 -33.88 6.16 1.05
CA ALA A 21 -34.16 7.36 0.26
C ALA A 21 -33.81 8.63 1.06
N GLY A 22 -32.61 9.17 0.83
CA GLY A 22 -32.33 10.59 1.01
C GLY A 22 -33.39 11.43 0.29
N SER A 23 -33.62 12.66 0.75
CA SER A 23 -34.80 13.42 0.33
C SER A 23 -34.64 14.00 -1.09
N ALA A 24 -34.89 13.15 -2.10
CA ALA A 24 -35.10 13.56 -3.47
C ALA A 24 -36.07 14.74 -3.48
N LEU A 25 -35.56 15.92 -3.85
CA LEU A 25 -36.38 17.12 -4.01
C LEU A 25 -37.51 16.78 -4.98
N ALA A 26 -38.71 17.31 -4.75
CA ALA A 26 -39.93 16.94 -5.48
C ALA A 26 -39.94 17.52 -6.91
N GLN A 27 -39.01 17.04 -7.70
CA GLN A 27 -38.64 17.44 -9.04
C GLN A 27 -39.65 16.91 -10.05
N SER A 28 -39.94 17.70 -11.09
CA SER A 28 -40.88 17.30 -12.11
C SER A 28 -40.20 16.40 -13.16
N ARG A 29 -41.00 15.56 -13.81
CA ARG A 29 -40.54 14.77 -14.96
C ARG A 29 -39.94 15.66 -16.07
N ALA A 30 -40.45 16.88 -16.22
CA ALA A 30 -39.99 17.81 -17.25
C ALA A 30 -38.59 18.37 -16.97
N ASP A 31 -38.21 18.55 -15.70
CA ASP A 31 -36.86 19.00 -15.31
C ASP A 31 -35.83 17.90 -15.59
N ALA A 32 -36.19 16.65 -15.28
CA ALA A 32 -35.40 15.47 -15.59
C ALA A 32 -35.27 15.23 -17.10
N GLU A 33 -36.37 15.35 -17.86
CA GLU A 33 -36.33 15.23 -19.32
C GLU A 33 -35.49 16.35 -19.96
N ALA A 34 -35.53 17.58 -19.44
CA ALA A 34 -34.67 18.67 -19.91
C ALA A 34 -33.18 18.41 -19.63
N ALA A 35 -32.83 17.89 -18.45
CA ALA A 35 -31.46 17.51 -18.11
C ALA A 35 -30.94 16.37 -19.01
N LEU A 36 -31.74 15.32 -19.23
CA LEU A 36 -31.37 14.18 -20.07
C LEU A 36 -31.28 14.54 -21.55
N THR A 37 -32.12 15.46 -22.05
CA THR A 37 -31.96 16.02 -23.41
C THR A 37 -30.72 16.90 -23.52
N ARG A 38 -30.30 17.62 -22.46
CA ARG A 38 -29.04 18.40 -22.48
C ARG A 38 -27.80 17.51 -22.51
N MET A 39 -27.84 16.32 -21.90
CA MET A 39 -26.80 15.29 -22.05
C MET A 39 -26.92 14.49 -23.36
N GLY A 40 -27.85 14.83 -24.28
CA GLY A 40 -28.07 14.10 -25.53
C GLY A 40 -28.79 12.75 -25.40
N LEU A 41 -28.92 12.21 -24.18
CA LEU A 41 -29.40 10.85 -23.91
C LEU A 41 -30.88 10.61 -24.29
N ILE A 42 -31.72 11.65 -24.39
CA ILE A 42 -33.11 11.51 -24.86
C ILE A 42 -33.53 12.65 -25.81
N GLY A 43 -34.42 12.33 -26.76
CA GLY A 43 -35.16 13.29 -27.60
C GLY A 43 -34.77 13.28 -29.07
N SER A 44 -33.50 13.04 -29.38
CA SER A 44 -32.99 12.78 -30.73
C SER A 44 -32.11 11.53 -30.68
N ALA A 45 -32.34 10.57 -31.57
CA ALA A 45 -31.43 9.44 -31.73
C ALA A 45 -30.15 9.93 -32.40
N SER A 46 -29.02 9.81 -31.70
CA SER A 46 -27.70 9.73 -32.32
C SER A 46 -27.51 8.35 -32.97
N GLU A 47 -26.48 8.20 -33.78
CA GLU A 47 -26.12 6.87 -34.32
C GLU A 47 -25.34 6.05 -33.26
N ASP A 48 -24.75 6.76 -32.29
CA ASP A 48 -23.79 6.29 -31.30
C ASP A 48 -24.41 5.91 -29.95
N PHE A 49 -25.64 6.38 -29.64
CA PHE A 49 -26.35 6.07 -28.39
C PHE A 49 -27.82 5.70 -28.64
N SER A 50 -28.29 4.65 -27.96
CA SER A 50 -29.65 4.12 -28.14
C SER A 50 -30.17 3.42 -26.88
N TYR A 51 -31.50 3.34 -26.70
CA TYR A 51 -32.16 2.67 -25.59
C TYR A 51 -33.52 2.10 -26.01
N ALA A 52 -34.04 1.08 -25.33
CA ALA A 52 -35.33 0.44 -25.67
C ALA A 52 -36.54 1.03 -24.91
N ASP A 53 -36.39 1.35 -23.62
CA ASP A 53 -37.45 1.97 -22.80
C ASP A 53 -36.91 3.07 -21.87
N ALA A 54 -37.78 4.02 -21.53
CA ALA A 54 -37.48 5.14 -20.63
C ALA A 54 -38.62 5.33 -19.61
N SER A 55 -38.31 5.10 -18.33
CA SER A 55 -39.28 5.18 -17.24
C SER A 55 -38.92 6.24 -16.20
N TRP A 56 -39.94 6.84 -15.56
CA TRP A 56 -39.81 7.87 -14.53
C TRP A 56 -40.67 7.56 -13.32
N SER A 57 -40.09 7.58 -12.12
CA SER A 57 -40.82 7.34 -10.87
C SER A 57 -40.14 8.02 -9.68
N ARG A 58 -40.88 8.90 -8.98
CA ARG A 58 -40.48 9.52 -7.69
C ARG A 58 -39.11 10.22 -7.69
N GLY A 59 -38.74 10.91 -8.77
CA GLY A 59 -37.43 11.57 -8.90
C GLY A 59 -36.38 10.72 -9.62
N ARG A 60 -36.63 9.43 -9.85
CA ARG A 60 -35.70 8.53 -10.56
C ARG A 60 -36.09 8.37 -12.03
N TYR A 61 -35.15 8.60 -12.93
CA TYR A 61 -35.24 8.27 -14.36
C TYR A 61 -34.45 6.99 -14.62
N ILE A 62 -34.96 6.10 -15.48
CA ILE A 62 -34.30 4.86 -15.87
C ILE A 62 -34.41 4.67 -17.38
N LEU A 63 -33.26 4.59 -18.06
CA LEU A 63 -33.13 4.07 -19.42
C LEU A 63 -32.84 2.57 -19.33
N SER A 64 -33.47 1.76 -20.19
CA SER A 64 -33.33 0.29 -20.18
C SER A 64 -32.92 -0.23 -21.55
N ASP A 65 -32.10 -1.30 -21.55
CA ASP A 65 -31.49 -1.90 -22.74
C ASP A 65 -30.77 -0.83 -23.59
N VAL A 66 -29.79 -0.17 -22.97
CA VAL A 66 -28.97 0.88 -23.57
C VAL A 66 -27.83 0.24 -24.38
N VAL A 67 -27.55 0.78 -25.56
CA VAL A 67 -26.39 0.39 -26.38
C VAL A 67 -25.67 1.64 -26.88
N VAL A 68 -24.35 1.69 -26.60
CA VAL A 68 -23.40 2.70 -27.07
C VAL A 68 -22.55 2.09 -28.18
N ARG A 69 -22.17 2.87 -29.19
CA ARG A 69 -21.43 2.43 -30.40
C ARG A 69 -20.28 3.38 -30.72
N ASN A 70 -19.43 2.98 -31.67
CA ASN A 70 -18.33 3.80 -32.21
C ASN A 70 -17.37 4.26 -31.08
N LEU A 71 -17.01 3.32 -30.20
CA LEU A 71 -16.12 3.53 -29.06
C LEU A 71 -14.66 3.51 -29.50
N ASP A 72 -14.31 4.37 -30.46
CA ASP A 72 -12.96 4.53 -30.98
C ASP A 72 -12.12 5.28 -29.93
N ILE A 73 -11.33 4.54 -29.14
CA ILE A 73 -10.41 5.13 -28.14
C ILE A 73 -9.16 5.66 -28.85
N ALA A 74 -9.34 6.72 -29.64
CA ALA A 74 -8.27 7.35 -30.39
C ALA A 74 -7.42 8.27 -29.49
N ASN A 75 -6.21 7.83 -29.14
CA ASN A 75 -5.22 8.64 -28.44
C ASN A 75 -3.96 8.79 -29.32
N GLU A 76 -3.19 9.88 -29.19
CA GLU A 76 -2.19 10.28 -30.21
C GLU A 76 -1.09 9.24 -30.49
N ASP A 77 -0.79 8.35 -29.54
CA ASP A 77 0.22 7.29 -29.65
C ASP A 77 -0.33 5.87 -29.90
N ILE A 78 -1.65 5.63 -29.75
CA ILE A 78 -2.24 4.27 -29.82
C ILE A 78 -3.57 4.29 -30.61
N ASP A 79 -3.55 3.58 -31.74
CA ASP A 79 -4.71 3.34 -32.63
C ASP A 79 -5.14 1.87 -32.46
N VAL A 80 -6.14 1.63 -31.59
CA VAL A 80 -6.67 0.29 -31.26
C VAL A 80 -8.16 0.25 -31.63
N ASP A 81 -8.55 -0.75 -32.42
CA ASP A 81 -9.95 -1.04 -32.74
C ASP A 81 -10.74 -1.30 -31.43
N GLY A 82 -11.54 -0.32 -31.00
CA GLY A 82 -12.32 -0.40 -29.76
C GLY A 82 -13.47 -1.42 -29.84
N PRO A 83 -14.07 -1.80 -28.69
CA PRO A 83 -15.22 -2.68 -28.67
C PRO A 83 -16.42 -2.03 -29.38
N GLY A 84 -16.80 -2.54 -30.55
CA GLY A 84 -17.72 -1.86 -31.46
C GLY A 84 -19.13 -1.57 -30.93
N GLU A 85 -19.58 -2.31 -29.90
CA GLU A 85 -20.78 -1.97 -29.11
C GLU A 85 -20.57 -2.25 -27.61
N MET A 86 -20.94 -1.29 -26.75
CA MET A 86 -21.10 -1.48 -25.31
C MET A 86 -22.58 -1.62 -24.99
N ASN A 87 -22.95 -2.69 -24.28
CA ASN A 87 -24.31 -2.96 -23.86
C ASN A 87 -24.47 -2.64 -22.37
N ILE A 88 -25.55 -1.95 -21.99
CA ILE A 88 -25.87 -1.56 -20.61
C ILE A 88 -27.34 -1.94 -20.33
N ALA A 89 -27.59 -2.83 -19.37
CA ALA A 89 -28.95 -3.27 -19.07
C ALA A 89 -29.83 -2.12 -18.51
N ARG A 90 -29.28 -1.24 -17.66
CA ARG A 90 -29.96 0.00 -17.21
C ARG A 90 -28.99 1.17 -16.99
N MET A 91 -29.41 2.39 -17.33
CA MET A 91 -28.86 3.63 -16.76
C MET A 91 -29.91 4.26 -15.85
N ILE A 92 -29.50 4.77 -14.69
CA ILE A 92 -30.37 5.27 -13.63
C ILE A 92 -29.85 6.64 -13.18
N PHE A 93 -30.73 7.63 -13.13
CA PHE A 93 -30.44 8.97 -12.61
C PHE A 93 -31.42 9.29 -11.48
N GLU A 94 -30.92 9.72 -10.33
CA GLU A 94 -31.75 10.19 -9.22
C GLU A 94 -31.73 11.73 -9.17
N ALA A 95 -32.91 12.32 -9.25
CA ALA A 95 -33.15 13.76 -9.31
C ALA A 95 -32.32 14.56 -10.36
N PRO A 96 -32.17 14.11 -11.63
CA PRO A 96 -31.47 14.89 -12.66
C PRO A 96 -32.18 16.23 -12.96
N ARG A 97 -31.42 17.33 -13.00
CA ARG A 97 -31.91 18.71 -13.16
C ARG A 97 -30.86 19.58 -13.82
N ILE A 98 -31.30 20.73 -14.33
CA ILE A 98 -30.41 21.87 -14.61
C ILE A 98 -30.37 22.75 -13.35
N ASN A 99 -29.18 23.21 -12.95
CA ASN A 99 -28.98 24.04 -11.75
C ASN A 99 -29.17 25.56 -12.04
N SER A 100 -28.73 26.42 -11.11
CA SER A 100 -28.77 27.89 -11.26
C SER A 100 -27.83 28.45 -12.34
N ASP A 101 -26.82 27.66 -12.70
CA ASP A 101 -25.63 28.04 -13.44
C ASP A 101 -25.61 27.40 -14.85
N ASP A 102 -26.75 26.78 -15.22
CA ASP A 102 -27.05 26.09 -16.49
C ASP A 102 -26.34 24.72 -16.68
N ASP A 103 -25.72 24.18 -15.63
CA ASP A 103 -25.14 22.83 -15.61
C ASP A 103 -26.17 21.75 -15.24
N VAL A 104 -25.95 20.52 -15.74
CA VAL A 104 -26.73 19.34 -15.36
C VAL A 104 -26.16 18.73 -14.08
N VAL A 105 -27.02 18.44 -13.09
CA VAL A 105 -26.64 17.79 -11.84
C VAL A 105 -27.71 16.78 -11.39
N PHE A 106 -27.33 15.80 -10.58
CA PHE A 106 -28.18 14.72 -10.04
C PHE A 106 -27.75 14.38 -8.60
N ASP A 107 -28.64 13.73 -7.84
CA ASP A 107 -28.39 13.31 -6.45
C ASP A 107 -27.70 11.92 -6.39
N ALA A 108 -27.83 11.11 -7.44
CA ALA A 108 -27.07 9.88 -7.67
C ALA A 108 -27.16 9.47 -9.15
N PHE A 109 -26.21 8.68 -9.64
CA PHE A 109 -26.19 8.08 -10.97
C PHE A 109 -25.76 6.62 -10.89
N ALA A 110 -26.31 5.73 -11.73
CA ALA A 110 -25.89 4.33 -11.84
C ALA A 110 -26.05 3.76 -13.26
N VAL A 111 -25.22 2.76 -13.57
CA VAL A 111 -25.22 1.92 -14.76
C VAL A 111 -25.21 0.46 -14.27
N GLU A 112 -26.13 -0.38 -14.73
CA GLU A 112 -26.27 -1.77 -14.27
C GLU A 112 -26.18 -2.73 -15.45
N GLY A 113 -25.44 -3.83 -15.28
CA GLY A 113 -25.22 -4.85 -16.31
C GLY A 113 -24.52 -4.28 -17.54
N LEU A 114 -23.33 -3.72 -17.37
CA LEU A 114 -22.46 -3.33 -18.47
C LEU A 114 -21.77 -4.59 -19.03
N SER A 115 -21.75 -4.74 -20.36
CA SER A 115 -21.04 -5.81 -21.05
C SER A 115 -20.47 -5.31 -22.38
N MET A 116 -19.20 -5.65 -22.63
CA MET A 116 -18.45 -5.40 -23.86
C MET A 116 -17.82 -6.71 -24.33
N ILE A 117 -17.75 -6.89 -25.64
CA ILE A 117 -17.05 -8.00 -26.29
C ILE A 117 -16.22 -7.40 -27.42
N ASP A 118 -14.93 -7.73 -27.46
CA ASP A 118 -14.01 -7.25 -28.50
C ASP A 118 -14.08 -8.10 -29.80
N ALA A 119 -13.23 -7.77 -30.77
CA ALA A 119 -13.21 -8.45 -32.07
C ALA A 119 -12.66 -9.88 -32.03
N ASP A 120 -11.79 -10.20 -31.07
CA ASP A 120 -11.15 -11.51 -30.92
C ASP A 120 -11.93 -12.45 -29.97
N GLY A 121 -12.90 -11.89 -29.24
CA GLY A 121 -13.85 -12.62 -28.38
C GLY A 121 -13.56 -12.50 -26.90
N GLY A 122 -12.62 -11.64 -26.50
CA GLY A 122 -12.47 -11.21 -25.12
C GLY A 122 -13.71 -10.43 -24.66
N ARG A 123 -13.89 -10.40 -23.34
CA ARG A 123 -15.13 -10.02 -22.67
C ARG A 123 -14.81 -9.17 -21.45
N VAL A 124 -15.53 -8.06 -21.30
CA VAL A 124 -15.59 -7.29 -20.06
C VAL A 124 -17.05 -7.21 -19.61
N GLU A 125 -17.32 -7.56 -18.36
CA GLU A 125 -18.62 -7.41 -17.71
C GLU A 125 -18.44 -6.62 -16.40
N ILE A 126 -19.34 -5.68 -16.12
CA ILE A 126 -19.39 -4.98 -14.84
C ILE A 126 -20.84 -5.02 -14.36
N SER A 127 -21.07 -5.70 -13.24
CA SER A 127 -22.41 -5.92 -12.71
C SER A 127 -23.10 -4.61 -12.33
N ARG A 128 -22.36 -3.67 -11.74
CA ARG A 128 -22.85 -2.30 -11.52
C ARG A 128 -21.75 -1.25 -11.43
N ILE A 129 -22.08 -0.07 -11.95
CA ILE A 129 -21.45 1.24 -11.81
C ILE A 129 -22.46 2.21 -11.12
N ALA A 130 -22.09 3.06 -10.16
CA ALA A 130 -22.89 4.09 -9.48
C ALA A 130 -22.10 5.05 -8.57
N VAL A 131 -22.51 6.32 -8.56
CA VAL A 131 -22.10 7.36 -7.60
C VAL A 131 -23.30 7.85 -6.81
N ASP A 132 -23.15 8.00 -5.51
CA ASP A 132 -24.19 8.52 -4.60
C ASP A 132 -23.73 9.85 -3.97
N GLY A 133 -24.64 10.83 -3.92
CA GLY A 133 -24.40 12.16 -3.34
C GLY A 133 -23.29 13.01 -3.99
N PRO A 134 -23.04 12.97 -5.32
CA PRO A 134 -22.00 13.80 -5.93
C PRO A 134 -22.32 15.30 -5.78
N ASN A 135 -21.29 16.11 -5.58
CA ASN A 135 -21.45 17.56 -5.57
C ASN A 135 -21.71 18.12 -6.98
N ALA A 136 -22.04 19.42 -7.04
CA ALA A 136 -22.43 20.07 -8.29
C ALA A 136 -21.33 20.09 -9.37
N VAL A 137 -20.05 20.04 -8.98
CA VAL A 137 -18.90 19.98 -9.91
C VAL A 137 -18.84 18.59 -10.53
N MET A 138 -18.65 17.55 -9.71
CA MET A 138 -18.56 16.17 -10.16
C MET A 138 -19.80 15.71 -10.95
N ALA A 139 -21.00 16.14 -10.56
CA ALA A 139 -22.22 15.81 -11.29
C ALA A 139 -22.30 16.51 -12.66
N ALA A 140 -21.75 17.72 -12.80
CA ALA A 140 -21.68 18.43 -14.08
C ALA A 140 -20.61 17.83 -15.00
N ASP A 141 -19.44 17.47 -14.47
CA ASP A 141 -18.35 16.84 -15.24
C ASP A 141 -18.72 15.44 -15.72
N LEU A 142 -19.36 14.63 -14.86
CA LEU A 142 -19.92 13.35 -15.28
C LEU A 142 -21.07 13.52 -16.29
N ALA A 143 -21.85 14.60 -16.23
CA ALA A 143 -22.84 14.93 -17.26
C ALA A 143 -22.21 15.40 -18.59
N ARG A 144 -21.01 16.00 -18.57
CA ARG A 144 -20.24 16.38 -19.77
C ARG A 144 -19.69 15.12 -20.45
N LEU A 145 -19.04 14.23 -19.70
CA LEU A 145 -18.59 12.91 -20.19
C LEU A 145 -19.74 12.11 -20.83
N LEU A 146 -20.87 11.99 -20.14
CA LEU A 146 -22.05 11.27 -20.64
C LEU A 146 -22.70 11.91 -21.89
N SER A 147 -22.27 13.11 -22.29
CA SER A 147 -22.73 13.80 -23.49
C SER A 147 -21.74 13.81 -24.67
N GLY A 148 -20.57 13.18 -24.52
CA GLY A 148 -19.48 13.27 -25.50
C GLY A 148 -18.87 14.66 -25.58
N GLN A 149 -18.67 15.30 -24.43
CA GLN A 149 -17.88 16.53 -24.30
C GLN A 149 -16.53 16.18 -23.67
N ASP A 150 -15.50 16.12 -24.51
CA ASP A 150 -14.15 15.69 -24.14
C ASP A 150 -13.17 16.87 -24.01
N ASP A 151 -13.61 18.09 -24.33
CA ASP A 151 -12.88 19.36 -24.23
C ASP A 151 -13.17 20.05 -22.88
N PHE A 152 -12.89 19.35 -21.77
CA PHE A 152 -12.90 19.92 -20.42
C PHE A 152 -11.84 19.27 -19.52
N ASP A 153 -11.36 20.02 -18.53
CA ASP A 153 -10.35 19.59 -17.57
C ASP A 153 -11.02 19.32 -16.20
N PRO A 154 -11.04 18.07 -15.67
CA PRO A 154 -11.81 17.74 -14.47
C PRO A 154 -11.07 18.16 -13.19
N ASP A 155 -11.70 19.02 -12.38
CA ASP A 155 -11.16 19.41 -11.06
C ASP A 155 -11.46 18.32 -10.00
N TRP A 156 -10.67 17.25 -10.01
CA TRP A 156 -10.72 16.17 -9.03
C TRP A 156 -10.54 16.68 -7.59
N SER A 157 -9.81 17.79 -7.39
CA SER A 157 -9.60 18.40 -6.07
C SER A 157 -10.88 18.99 -5.49
N ALA A 158 -11.84 19.36 -6.35
CA ALA A 158 -13.16 19.87 -5.99
C ALA A 158 -14.24 18.79 -5.87
N TYR A 159 -14.00 17.53 -6.24
CA TYR A 159 -15.00 16.46 -6.20
C TYR A 159 -15.36 16.03 -4.77
N ARG A 160 -16.66 15.87 -4.46
CA ARG A 160 -17.15 15.36 -3.17
C ARG A 160 -18.31 14.41 -3.40
N PHE A 161 -18.39 13.31 -2.66
CA PHE A 161 -19.44 12.28 -2.82
C PHE A 161 -19.63 11.43 -1.53
N GLU A 162 -20.81 10.82 -1.38
CA GLU A 162 -21.11 9.86 -0.30
C GLU A 162 -20.57 8.45 -0.64
N SER A 163 -20.70 8.00 -1.90
CA SER A 163 -20.27 6.65 -2.34
C SER A 163 -19.82 6.63 -3.81
N LEU A 164 -18.76 5.87 -4.10
CA LEU A 164 -18.09 5.67 -5.41
C LEU A 164 -17.31 4.33 -5.35
N GLY A 165 -17.06 3.56 -6.41
CA GLY A 165 -16.51 2.18 -6.27
C GLY A 165 -16.50 1.25 -7.51
N PHE A 166 -17.07 0.03 -7.46
CA PHE A 166 -17.68 -0.81 -8.52
C PHE A 166 -18.10 -2.19 -7.95
N GLU A 167 -18.96 -2.98 -8.61
CA GLU A 167 -19.23 -4.39 -8.25
C GLU A 167 -19.24 -5.33 -9.45
N GLY A 168 -18.75 -6.55 -9.21
CA GLY A 168 -18.80 -7.67 -10.14
C GLY A 168 -18.16 -7.31 -11.47
N PHE A 169 -16.94 -6.77 -11.42
CA PHE A 169 -16.06 -6.63 -12.57
C PHE A 169 -15.53 -8.02 -12.94
N GLY A 170 -15.57 -8.35 -14.23
CA GLY A 170 -14.95 -9.53 -14.80
C GLY A 170 -14.39 -9.21 -16.18
N ALA A 171 -13.12 -9.53 -16.43
CA ALA A 171 -12.48 -9.48 -17.73
C ALA A 171 -11.90 -10.86 -18.07
N GLN A 172 -12.20 -11.37 -19.26
CA GLN A 172 -11.75 -12.68 -19.74
C GLN A 172 -11.29 -12.56 -21.19
N GLY A 173 -10.18 -13.22 -21.55
CA GLY A 173 -9.65 -13.17 -22.91
C GLY A 173 -8.45 -14.09 -23.11
N ASP A 174 -7.71 -13.87 -24.19
CA ASP A 174 -6.42 -14.51 -24.49
C ASP A 174 -5.51 -13.41 -25.09
N ASP A 175 -4.34 -13.18 -24.51
CA ASP A 175 -3.43 -12.09 -24.92
C ASP A 175 -2.34 -12.54 -25.92
N GLY A 176 -2.38 -13.80 -26.35
CA GLY A 176 -1.38 -14.45 -27.20
C GLY A 176 -0.23 -15.12 -26.44
N GLU A 177 -0.07 -14.86 -25.14
CA GLU A 177 0.74 -15.68 -24.22
C GLU A 177 -0.12 -16.73 -23.53
N GLY A 178 -1.40 -16.40 -23.24
CA GLY A 178 -2.45 -17.39 -23.04
C GLY A 178 -3.77 -16.80 -22.50
N PRO A 179 -4.71 -17.66 -22.06
CA PRO A 179 -5.98 -17.20 -21.52
C PRO A 179 -5.81 -16.51 -20.16
N PHE A 180 -6.58 -15.45 -19.94
CA PHE A 180 -6.68 -14.76 -18.66
C PHE A 180 -8.13 -14.68 -18.16
N ASP A 181 -8.28 -14.70 -16.83
CA ASP A 181 -9.49 -14.36 -16.08
C ASP A 181 -9.08 -13.35 -14.99
N ILE A 182 -9.73 -12.19 -14.98
CA ILE A 182 -9.61 -11.19 -13.92
C ILE A 182 -11.02 -10.95 -13.40
N SER A 183 -11.23 -11.05 -12.10
CA SER A 183 -12.49 -10.67 -11.47
C SER A 183 -12.27 -9.94 -10.16
N VAL A 184 -13.18 -9.03 -9.83
CA VAL A 184 -13.16 -8.25 -8.59
C VAL A 184 -14.59 -8.10 -8.10
N GLU A 185 -14.89 -8.59 -6.89
CA GLU A 185 -16.25 -8.56 -6.36
C GLU A 185 -16.72 -7.13 -6.09
N GLN A 186 -15.91 -6.32 -5.41
CA GLN A 186 -16.25 -4.94 -5.08
C GLN A 186 -15.00 -4.05 -4.96
N PHE A 187 -15.07 -2.83 -5.49
CA PHE A 187 -14.26 -1.70 -5.06
C PHE A 187 -15.20 -0.66 -4.44
N ILE A 188 -14.80 0.10 -3.42
CA ILE A 188 -15.60 1.20 -2.87
C ILE A 188 -14.75 2.26 -2.15
N LEU A 189 -15.12 3.51 -2.37
CA LEU A 189 -14.68 4.76 -1.76
C LEU A 189 -15.94 5.38 -1.11
N GLN A 190 -15.84 5.84 0.13
CA GLN A 190 -16.97 6.41 0.87
C GLN A 190 -16.54 7.68 1.60
N ASP A 191 -17.48 8.62 1.72
CA ASP A 191 -17.30 9.89 2.44
C ASP A 191 -16.03 10.64 2.00
N PHE A 192 -15.96 11.03 0.71
CA PHE A 192 -14.81 11.76 0.15
C PHE A 192 -14.99 13.28 0.30
N GLY A 193 -14.14 13.89 1.11
CA GLY A 193 -14.15 15.29 1.50
C GLY A 193 -12.93 16.09 1.04
N ASP A 194 -12.85 17.35 1.47
CA ASP A 194 -11.75 18.30 1.21
C ASP A 194 -10.41 17.91 1.87
N VAL A 195 -10.47 17.02 2.87
CA VAL A 195 -9.35 16.69 3.79
C VAL A 195 -9.13 15.18 3.91
N GLU A 196 -10.23 14.42 3.84
CA GLU A 196 -10.29 13.02 4.22
C GLU A 196 -11.12 12.19 3.25
N LEU A 197 -10.73 10.93 3.06
CA LEU A 197 -11.50 9.85 2.47
C LEU A 197 -11.90 8.89 3.61
N GLY A 198 -13.17 8.91 4.00
CA GLY A 198 -13.66 8.15 5.17
C GLY A 198 -13.43 6.64 5.06
N ARG A 199 -13.57 6.05 3.86
CA ARG A 199 -13.18 4.65 3.59
C ARG A 199 -12.77 4.41 2.14
N MET A 200 -11.74 3.58 1.95
CA MET A 200 -11.45 2.82 0.73
C MET A 200 -11.53 1.32 1.02
N ALA A 201 -12.00 0.51 0.06
CA ALA A 201 -12.01 -0.93 0.15
C ALA A 201 -12.01 -1.60 -1.24
N LEU A 202 -11.21 -2.65 -1.42
CA LEU A 202 -11.12 -3.52 -2.59
C LEU A 202 -11.26 -4.98 -2.12
N MET A 203 -12.36 -5.63 -2.48
CA MET A 203 -12.81 -6.92 -1.95
C MET A 203 -12.72 -8.01 -3.02
N ASN A 204 -12.21 -9.19 -2.65
CA ASN A 204 -12.17 -10.41 -3.45
C ASN A 204 -11.72 -10.19 -4.91
N VAL A 205 -10.47 -9.76 -5.07
CA VAL A 205 -9.76 -9.77 -6.37
C VAL A 205 -9.34 -11.20 -6.68
N SER A 206 -9.47 -11.58 -7.95
CA SER A 206 -8.93 -12.80 -8.55
C SER A 206 -8.27 -12.45 -9.88
N VAL A 207 -7.08 -12.97 -10.10
CA VAL A 207 -6.38 -12.98 -11.39
C VAL A 207 -5.84 -14.39 -11.59
N ASP A 208 -6.15 -14.99 -12.73
CA ASP A 208 -5.64 -16.27 -13.19
C ASP A 208 -5.22 -16.09 -14.66
N ALA A 209 -3.94 -16.12 -14.95
CA ALA A 209 -3.37 -15.77 -16.26
C ALA A 209 -2.22 -16.71 -16.65
N VAL A 210 -1.68 -16.52 -17.87
CA VAL A 210 -0.46 -17.18 -18.34
C VAL A 210 0.56 -16.12 -18.71
N SER A 211 1.79 -16.22 -18.20
CA SER A 211 2.91 -15.30 -18.51
C SER A 211 4.14 -16.12 -18.85
N GLU A 212 4.81 -15.81 -19.96
CA GLU A 212 5.93 -16.61 -20.52
C GLU A 212 5.65 -18.13 -20.65
N GLY A 213 4.38 -18.53 -20.68
CA GLY A 213 3.93 -19.94 -20.73
C GLY A 213 3.79 -20.63 -19.38
N ALA A 214 4.00 -19.94 -18.25
CA ALA A 214 3.71 -20.42 -16.90
C ALA A 214 2.37 -19.86 -16.39
N PRO A 215 1.58 -20.63 -15.61
CA PRO A 215 0.38 -20.10 -14.97
C PRO A 215 0.75 -19.15 -13.83
N VAL A 216 0.12 -17.98 -13.81
CA VAL A 216 0.21 -16.99 -12.74
C VAL A 216 -1.16 -16.86 -12.08
N ALA A 217 -1.19 -16.89 -10.75
CA ALA A 217 -2.40 -16.69 -9.96
C ALA A 217 -2.18 -15.63 -8.88
N PHE A 218 -3.15 -14.78 -8.65
CA PHE A 218 -3.18 -13.78 -7.58
C PHE A 218 -4.61 -13.63 -7.07
N ARG A 219 -4.81 -13.73 -5.74
CA ARG A 219 -6.08 -13.53 -5.05
C ARG A 219 -5.87 -12.55 -3.91
N LEU A 220 -6.87 -11.71 -3.62
CA LEU A 220 -6.84 -10.77 -2.49
C LEU A 220 -8.25 -10.65 -1.92
N GLY A 221 -8.47 -11.22 -0.74
CA GLY A 221 -9.78 -11.21 -0.07
C GLY A 221 -10.22 -9.82 0.39
N GLU A 222 -9.31 -9.06 1.02
CA GLU A 222 -9.57 -7.70 1.47
C GLU A 222 -8.33 -6.82 1.32
N LEU A 223 -8.49 -5.62 0.77
CA LEU A 223 -7.66 -4.45 1.05
C LEU A 223 -8.58 -3.31 1.46
N SER A 224 -8.35 -2.66 2.61
CA SER A 224 -9.17 -1.55 3.07
C SER A 224 -8.39 -0.50 3.87
N VAL A 225 -8.86 0.75 3.79
CA VAL A 225 -8.32 1.91 4.52
C VAL A 225 -9.50 2.73 5.04
N THR A 226 -9.40 3.35 6.23
CA THR A 226 -10.39 4.32 6.73
C THR A 226 -9.73 5.57 7.29
N GLY A 227 -10.41 6.71 7.23
CA GLY A 227 -9.91 8.00 7.73
C GLY A 227 -8.68 8.52 6.99
N PHE A 228 -8.54 8.20 5.70
CA PHE A 228 -7.33 8.50 4.94
C PHE A 228 -7.23 9.99 4.64
N GLN A 229 -6.15 10.66 5.06
CA GLN A 229 -5.98 12.11 4.93
C GLN A 229 -5.58 12.49 3.49
N SER A 230 -6.57 12.53 2.59
CA SER A 230 -6.39 12.82 1.17
C SER A 230 -5.70 14.17 0.90
N SER A 231 -5.87 15.17 1.78
CA SER A 231 -5.16 16.45 1.64
C SER A 231 -3.63 16.32 1.69
N ALA A 232 -3.09 15.33 2.42
CA ALA A 232 -1.65 15.09 2.52
C ALA A 232 -1.03 14.51 1.23
N TYR A 233 -1.87 14.05 0.29
CA TYR A 233 -1.49 13.52 -1.03
C TYR A 233 -2.10 14.31 -2.19
N SER A 234 -2.66 15.50 -1.91
CA SER A 234 -3.36 16.33 -2.91
C SER A 234 -2.48 16.68 -4.11
N GLU A 235 -1.23 17.10 -3.88
CA GLU A 235 -0.26 17.40 -4.95
C GLU A 235 0.08 16.17 -5.81
N LEU A 236 0.12 14.97 -5.22
CA LEU A 236 0.36 13.72 -5.95
C LEU A 236 -0.86 13.31 -6.78
N MET A 237 -2.06 13.50 -6.24
CA MET A 237 -3.31 13.27 -6.99
C MET A 237 -3.45 14.26 -8.15
N GLU A 238 -3.12 15.53 -7.94
CA GLU A 238 -3.11 16.56 -8.99
C GLU A 238 -2.09 16.21 -10.11
N ALA A 239 -0.85 15.90 -9.75
CA ALA A 239 0.20 15.54 -10.72
C ALA A 239 -0.15 14.27 -11.54
N MET A 240 -0.71 13.24 -10.91
CA MET A 240 -1.16 12.05 -11.64
C MET A 240 -2.39 12.34 -12.52
N ALA A 241 -3.33 13.16 -12.05
CA ALA A 241 -4.53 13.52 -12.81
C ALA A 241 -4.24 14.41 -14.02
N SER A 242 -3.28 15.34 -13.90
CA SER A 242 -2.87 16.24 -14.99
C SER A 242 -1.96 15.57 -16.04
N GLY A 243 -1.67 14.27 -15.91
CA GLY A 243 -0.73 13.55 -16.77
C GLY A 243 0.70 14.09 -16.67
N ALA A 244 1.13 14.53 -15.48
CA ALA A 244 2.47 15.09 -15.27
C ALA A 244 3.58 14.07 -15.56
N GLY A 245 4.79 14.59 -15.84
CA GLY A 245 5.95 13.75 -16.12
C GLY A 245 6.40 12.93 -14.90
N GLU A 246 7.09 11.81 -15.13
CA GLU A 246 7.62 10.92 -14.08
C GLU A 246 8.42 11.68 -13.01
N ASP A 247 9.30 12.60 -13.43
CA ASP A 247 10.07 13.49 -12.52
C ASP A 247 9.15 14.31 -11.58
N GLU A 248 8.00 14.79 -12.08
CA GLU A 248 7.05 15.66 -11.35
C GLU A 248 6.13 14.87 -10.43
N VAL A 249 5.63 13.71 -10.89
CA VAL A 249 4.89 12.75 -10.06
C VAL A 249 5.77 12.24 -8.91
N MET A 250 7.04 11.92 -9.17
CA MET A 250 8.00 11.55 -8.13
C MET A 250 8.29 12.71 -7.16
N SER A 251 8.40 13.94 -7.65
CA SER A 251 8.57 15.14 -6.80
C SER A 251 7.35 15.41 -5.91
N ALA A 252 6.13 15.13 -6.39
CA ALA A 252 4.91 15.21 -5.58
C ALA A 252 4.79 14.03 -4.59
N TYR A 253 5.24 12.83 -4.99
CA TYR A 253 5.32 11.67 -4.11
C TYR A 253 6.26 11.91 -2.92
N TYR A 254 7.47 12.42 -3.14
CA TYR A 254 8.40 12.71 -2.04
C TYR A 254 7.85 13.77 -1.08
N ARG A 255 7.25 14.86 -1.59
CA ARG A 255 6.59 15.87 -0.75
C ARG A 255 5.46 15.28 0.10
N SER A 256 4.66 14.40 -0.48
CA SER A 256 3.58 13.71 0.24
C SER A 256 4.10 12.69 1.27
N ALA A 257 5.18 11.96 0.94
CA ALA A 257 5.80 10.95 1.80
C ALA A 257 6.55 11.55 3.01
N PHE A 258 7.07 12.77 2.88
CA PHE A 258 7.65 13.56 3.97
C PHE A 258 6.62 14.46 4.69
N SER A 259 5.32 14.24 4.48
CA SER A 259 4.27 14.95 5.22
C SER A 259 4.40 14.72 6.73
N PRO A 260 4.33 15.78 7.58
CA PRO A 260 4.38 15.65 9.04
C PRO A 260 3.05 15.16 9.65
N GLN A 261 2.09 14.71 8.82
CA GLN A 261 0.78 14.22 9.24
C GLN A 261 0.89 12.82 9.87
N LEU A 262 0.67 12.71 11.19
CA LEU A 262 0.91 11.49 11.97
C LEU A 262 -0.26 10.48 11.95
N ASP A 263 -1.41 10.92 11.46
CA ASP A 263 -2.71 10.25 11.35
C ASP A 263 -3.12 10.09 9.87
N LEU A 264 -2.20 9.63 9.00
CA LEU A 264 -2.48 9.41 7.57
C LEU A 264 -3.71 8.51 7.28
N PHE A 265 -4.08 7.63 8.23
CA PHE A 265 -5.27 6.80 8.21
C PHE A 265 -5.65 6.39 9.66
N ASP A 266 -6.93 6.19 9.95
CA ASP A 266 -7.38 5.52 11.21
C ASP A 266 -7.04 4.03 11.19
N ARG A 267 -7.24 3.38 10.03
CA ARG A 267 -7.03 1.94 9.85
C ARG A 267 -6.55 1.62 8.45
N PHE A 268 -5.65 0.65 8.36
CA PHE A 268 -5.29 -0.11 7.16
C PHE A 268 -5.55 -1.60 7.43
N ALA A 269 -6.02 -2.35 6.42
CA ALA A 269 -6.07 -3.80 6.47
C ALA A 269 -5.82 -4.42 5.09
N MET A 270 -5.09 -5.53 5.06
CA MET A 270 -4.90 -6.41 3.90
C MET A 270 -5.08 -7.86 4.39
N ARG A 271 -5.91 -8.67 3.72
CA ARG A 271 -6.27 -10.02 4.16
C ARG A 271 -6.46 -10.98 3.00
N GLY A 272 -6.11 -12.24 3.22
CA GLY A 272 -6.28 -13.31 2.24
C GLY A 272 -5.64 -12.95 0.90
N LEU A 273 -4.44 -12.36 0.94
CA LEU A 273 -3.59 -12.19 -0.21
C LEU A 273 -2.89 -13.53 -0.45
N GLU A 274 -3.06 -14.14 -1.61
CA GLU A 274 -2.35 -15.36 -1.99
C GLU A 274 -2.05 -15.37 -3.48
N GLY A 275 -1.05 -16.15 -3.91
CA GLY A 275 -0.74 -16.25 -5.33
C GLY A 275 0.45 -17.14 -5.62
N SER A 276 0.76 -17.28 -6.90
CA SER A 276 1.92 -18.01 -7.39
C SER A 276 2.36 -17.50 -8.76
N ALA A 277 3.67 -17.38 -8.95
CA ALA A 277 4.31 -17.13 -10.24
C ALA A 277 5.58 -17.99 -10.34
N GLU A 278 5.85 -18.60 -11.50
CA GLU A 278 7.05 -19.43 -11.77
C GLU A 278 7.32 -20.57 -10.77
N GLY A 279 6.30 -20.99 -10.03
CA GLY A 279 6.40 -21.97 -8.94
C GLY A 279 6.93 -21.41 -7.62
N VAL A 280 6.91 -20.09 -7.41
CA VAL A 280 7.01 -19.49 -6.07
C VAL A 280 5.61 -19.06 -5.66
N GLY A 281 5.03 -19.78 -4.70
CA GLY A 281 3.79 -19.41 -4.05
C GLY A 281 4.03 -18.42 -2.91
N PHE A 282 3.12 -17.47 -2.72
CA PHE A 282 3.10 -16.55 -1.60
C PHE A 282 1.71 -16.48 -0.98
N ALA A 283 1.64 -16.18 0.32
CA ALA A 283 0.39 -15.89 1.02
C ALA A 283 0.60 -14.89 2.16
N LEU A 284 -0.43 -14.12 2.50
CA LEU A 284 -0.50 -13.22 3.64
C LEU A 284 -1.95 -13.28 4.17
N ASP A 285 -2.11 -13.78 5.40
CA ASP A 285 -3.42 -14.08 5.97
C ASP A 285 -4.14 -12.80 6.41
N ASN A 286 -3.44 -11.97 7.20
CA ASN A 286 -3.94 -10.71 7.74
C ASN A 286 -2.75 -9.80 8.12
N LEU A 287 -2.75 -8.60 7.55
CA LEU A 287 -1.90 -7.46 7.89
C LEU A 287 -2.83 -6.30 8.26
N VAL A 288 -2.65 -5.70 9.44
CA VAL A 288 -3.47 -4.58 9.92
C VAL A 288 -2.57 -3.50 10.49
N GLY A 289 -2.88 -2.25 10.16
CA GLY A 289 -2.39 -1.07 10.87
C GLY A 289 -3.57 -0.29 11.46
N THR A 290 -3.42 0.29 12.64
CA THR A 290 -4.36 1.29 13.17
C THR A 290 -3.61 2.44 13.81
N ILE A 291 -4.13 3.65 13.62
CA ILE A 291 -3.66 4.88 14.26
C ILE A 291 -4.81 5.42 15.11
N ASN A 292 -4.53 5.77 16.36
CA ASN A 292 -5.54 6.27 17.29
C ASN A 292 -5.03 7.57 17.95
N LYS A 293 -5.63 8.72 17.64
CA LYS A 293 -5.34 9.98 18.36
C LYS A 293 -6.27 10.16 19.57
N ALA A 294 -5.67 10.36 20.75
CA ALA A 294 -6.35 10.51 22.03
C ALA A 294 -5.80 11.73 22.80
N GLY A 295 -6.17 12.94 22.36
CA GLY A 295 -5.62 14.18 22.89
C GLY A 295 -4.27 14.50 22.25
N SER A 296 -3.22 14.70 23.04
CA SER A 296 -1.84 14.87 22.56
C SER A 296 -1.16 13.55 22.15
N ARG A 297 -1.85 12.42 22.31
CA ARG A 297 -1.26 11.09 22.19
C ARG A 297 -1.71 10.38 20.93
N TYR A 298 -0.76 9.87 20.17
CA TYR A 298 -0.97 8.88 19.14
C TYR A 298 -0.63 7.49 19.67
N THR A 299 -1.40 6.49 19.28
CA THR A 299 -1.01 5.08 19.36
C THR A 299 -1.07 4.48 17.97
N TRP A 300 0.05 3.96 17.49
CA TRP A 300 0.16 3.18 16.26
C TRP A 300 0.26 1.70 16.64
N ASP A 301 -0.61 0.85 16.06
CA ASP A 301 -0.56 -0.60 16.24
C ASP A 301 -0.49 -1.27 14.86
N PHE A 302 0.52 -2.11 14.63
CA PHE A 302 0.72 -2.87 13.39
C PHE A 302 0.88 -4.37 13.70
N ALA A 303 0.15 -5.21 12.98
CA ALA A 303 0.21 -6.67 13.13
C ALA A 303 0.17 -7.38 11.77
N LEU A 304 1.08 -8.33 11.57
CA LEU A 304 1.12 -9.29 10.47
C LEU A 304 1.04 -10.69 11.08
N ASP A 305 -0.11 -11.34 10.95
CA ASP A 305 -0.36 -12.63 11.60
C ASP A 305 0.47 -13.76 10.97
N SER A 306 0.55 -13.76 9.64
CA SER A 306 1.35 -14.72 8.85
C SER A 306 1.53 -14.22 7.42
N ALA A 307 2.77 -14.18 6.95
CA ALA A 307 3.16 -14.09 5.54
C ALA A 307 4.07 -15.28 5.18
N ARG A 308 3.73 -16.03 4.14
CA ARG A 308 4.38 -17.29 3.77
C ARG A 308 4.95 -17.25 2.36
N ILE A 309 6.08 -17.93 2.18
CA ILE A 309 6.68 -18.23 0.86
C ILE A 309 6.78 -19.75 0.75
N VAL A 310 6.12 -20.32 -0.27
CA VAL A 310 5.94 -21.76 -0.48
C VAL A 310 6.45 -22.13 -1.88
N PRO A 311 7.63 -22.74 -2.00
CA PRO A 311 8.19 -23.10 -3.30
C PRO A 311 7.63 -24.42 -3.86
N ASP A 312 7.25 -24.41 -5.14
CA ASP A 312 6.94 -25.58 -5.95
C ASP A 312 8.19 -26.08 -6.69
N ALA A 313 8.80 -27.15 -6.16
CA ALA A 313 9.98 -27.78 -6.75
C ALA A 313 9.72 -28.50 -8.09
N ALA A 314 8.50 -28.46 -8.65
CA ALA A 314 8.23 -28.91 -10.01
C ALA A 314 8.63 -27.89 -11.10
N GLN A 315 8.84 -26.62 -10.72
CA GLN A 315 9.18 -25.51 -11.62
C GLN A 315 10.59 -24.95 -11.32
N GLU A 316 11.21 -24.22 -12.26
CA GLU A 316 12.64 -23.89 -12.14
C GLU A 316 12.95 -22.87 -11.03
N ALA A 317 12.23 -21.75 -10.95
CA ALA A 317 12.41 -20.77 -9.88
C ALA A 317 11.99 -21.35 -8.51
N GLY A 318 10.85 -22.05 -8.46
CA GLY A 318 10.42 -22.80 -7.28
C GLY A 318 11.46 -23.80 -6.77
N ALA A 319 12.09 -24.58 -7.66
CA ALA A 319 13.16 -25.51 -7.29
C ALA A 319 14.45 -24.80 -6.78
N GLN A 320 14.78 -23.62 -7.29
CA GLN A 320 15.88 -22.81 -6.77
C GLN A 320 15.58 -22.31 -5.35
N VAL A 321 14.37 -21.77 -5.10
CA VAL A 321 13.95 -21.33 -3.77
C VAL A 321 13.87 -22.52 -2.79
N ALA A 322 13.28 -23.64 -3.19
CA ALA A 322 13.24 -24.87 -2.40
C ALA A 322 14.64 -25.37 -2.03
N THR A 323 15.62 -25.25 -2.94
CA THR A 323 17.02 -25.60 -2.65
C THR A 323 17.63 -24.64 -1.63
N ALA A 324 17.42 -23.33 -1.79
CA ALA A 324 17.98 -22.31 -0.91
C ALA A 324 17.44 -22.40 0.53
N ILE A 325 16.11 -22.55 0.70
CA ILE A 325 15.50 -22.66 2.04
C ILE A 325 15.63 -24.08 2.60
N GLY A 326 15.62 -25.10 1.75
CA GLY A 326 15.82 -26.50 2.11
C GLY A 326 17.24 -26.82 2.58
N MET A 327 18.26 -26.05 2.17
CA MET A 327 19.60 -26.09 2.77
C MET A 327 19.58 -25.76 4.27
N LEU A 328 18.67 -24.87 4.70
CA LEU A 328 18.42 -24.55 6.11
C LEU A 328 17.31 -25.43 6.72
N GLY A 329 16.85 -26.46 6.01
CA GLY A 329 15.83 -27.41 6.47
C GLY A 329 14.40 -26.86 6.53
N TYR A 330 14.09 -25.80 5.78
CA TYR A 330 12.71 -25.29 5.64
C TYR A 330 12.02 -25.89 4.42
N GLU A 331 10.73 -26.22 4.55
CA GLU A 331 9.84 -26.58 3.42
C GLU A 331 9.11 -25.35 2.87
N SER A 332 8.88 -24.35 3.73
CA SER A 332 8.37 -23.02 3.42
C SER A 332 8.92 -22.04 4.46
N LEU A 333 8.91 -20.74 4.15
CA LEU A 333 9.20 -19.68 5.11
C LEU A 333 7.89 -19.08 5.60
N GLU A 334 7.77 -18.79 6.89
CA GLU A 334 6.63 -18.09 7.49
C GLU A 334 7.12 -16.97 8.41
N LEU A 335 6.69 -15.75 8.12
CA LEU A 335 7.02 -14.52 8.82
C LEU A 335 5.76 -14.00 9.54
N SER A 336 5.94 -13.50 10.77
CA SER A 336 4.92 -12.74 11.49
C SER A 336 5.56 -11.53 12.19
N MET A 337 4.77 -10.51 12.48
CA MET A 337 5.26 -9.26 13.07
C MET A 337 4.19 -8.63 13.96
N ALA A 338 4.59 -8.07 15.09
CA ALA A 338 3.77 -7.14 15.87
C ALA A 338 4.60 -5.92 16.24
N SER A 339 4.00 -4.75 16.19
CA SER A 339 4.59 -3.49 16.64
C SER A 339 3.48 -2.62 17.23
N SER A 340 3.73 -2.01 18.38
CA SER A 340 2.82 -1.03 18.98
C SER A 340 3.66 0.09 19.58
N ALA A 341 3.40 1.32 19.16
CA ALA A 341 4.17 2.49 19.53
C ALA A 341 3.26 3.66 19.92
N VAL A 342 3.71 4.43 20.90
CA VAL A 342 2.99 5.57 21.45
C VAL A 342 3.83 6.83 21.28
N TYR A 343 3.26 7.84 20.64
CA TYR A 343 3.82 9.19 20.56
C TYR A 343 2.99 10.17 21.40
N ASP A 344 3.63 11.11 22.09
CA ASP A 344 2.94 12.14 22.87
C ASP A 344 3.47 13.55 22.58
N GLU A 345 2.73 14.30 21.76
CA GLU A 345 2.96 15.70 21.34
C GLU A 345 3.18 16.65 22.53
N SER A 346 2.78 16.27 23.74
CA SER A 346 3.03 17.07 24.96
C SER A 346 4.47 16.95 25.49
N THR A 347 5.28 16.07 24.89
CA THR A 347 6.62 15.71 25.34
C THR A 347 7.63 15.44 24.22
N GLY A 348 7.25 15.50 22.95
CA GLY A 348 8.11 15.19 21.81
C GLY A 348 8.69 13.77 21.84
N ARG A 349 7.99 12.82 22.48
CA ARG A 349 8.51 11.50 22.84
C ARG A 349 7.72 10.35 22.21
N MET A 350 8.45 9.43 21.60
CA MET A 350 8.00 8.19 20.98
C MET A 350 8.55 6.99 21.79
N GLN A 351 7.71 5.99 22.08
CA GLN A 351 8.12 4.76 22.75
C GLN A 351 7.37 3.54 22.20
N THR A 352 8.03 2.40 22.02
CA THR A 352 7.35 1.11 21.81
C THR A 352 6.67 0.64 23.09
N VAL A 353 5.53 -0.03 23.00
CA VAL A 353 4.78 -0.59 24.13
C VAL A 353 4.28 -2.00 23.83
N GLY A 354 4.25 -2.88 24.83
CA GLY A 354 3.78 -4.25 24.64
C GLY A 354 4.77 -5.13 23.86
N ASP A 355 4.26 -6.20 23.24
CA ASP A 355 5.08 -7.20 22.55
C ASP A 355 5.41 -6.74 21.12
N ASN A 356 6.66 -6.34 20.90
CA ASN A 356 7.15 -5.76 19.65
C ASN A 356 8.17 -6.72 19.04
N TYR A 357 7.84 -7.38 17.94
CA TYR A 357 8.65 -8.42 17.33
C TYR A 357 8.54 -8.54 15.81
N LEU A 358 9.60 -9.08 15.19
CA LEU A 358 9.59 -9.69 13.86
C LEU A 358 10.07 -11.15 13.99
N GLU A 359 9.28 -12.12 13.55
CA GLU A 359 9.54 -13.55 13.76
C GLU A 359 9.50 -14.34 12.45
N LEU A 360 10.62 -14.96 12.11
CA LEU A 360 10.69 -16.10 11.20
C LEU A 360 10.40 -17.37 12.00
N ARG A 361 9.23 -17.95 11.77
CA ARG A 361 8.71 -19.12 12.48
C ARG A 361 9.68 -20.30 12.40
N ASP A 362 9.84 -21.01 13.52
CA ASP A 362 10.77 -22.13 13.67
C ASP A 362 12.21 -21.74 13.28
N GLY A 363 12.57 -20.46 13.43
CA GLY A 363 13.83 -19.86 13.00
C GLY A 363 14.40 -18.88 14.01
N VAL A 364 13.93 -17.63 13.98
CA VAL A 364 14.41 -16.54 14.83
C VAL A 364 13.30 -15.51 15.09
N ARG A 365 13.21 -15.04 16.32
CA ARG A 365 12.35 -13.93 16.75
C ARG A 365 13.22 -12.75 17.19
N LEU A 366 13.02 -11.61 16.57
CA LEU A 366 13.70 -10.34 16.86
C LEU A 366 12.73 -9.47 17.66
N GLU A 367 12.96 -9.33 18.96
CA GLU A 367 12.18 -8.48 19.85
C GLU A 367 12.86 -7.10 19.97
N MET A 368 12.08 -6.01 19.92
CA MET A 368 12.59 -4.64 19.80
C MET A 368 11.89 -3.70 20.77
N GLU A 369 12.65 -3.04 21.65
CA GLU A 369 12.16 -1.95 22.49
C GLU A 369 12.91 -0.65 22.13
N GLN A 370 12.19 0.47 22.06
CA GLN A 370 12.72 1.78 21.65
C GLN A 370 12.05 2.89 22.44
N ASP A 371 12.83 3.86 22.90
CA ASP A 371 12.38 5.05 23.63
C ASP A 371 13.22 6.27 23.20
N PHE A 372 12.57 7.20 22.51
CA PHE A 372 13.16 8.34 21.83
C PHE A 372 12.42 9.65 22.12
N GLY A 373 13.15 10.76 22.26
CA GLY A 373 12.62 12.12 22.25
C GLY A 373 13.09 12.93 21.04
N GLY A 374 12.75 14.21 20.99
CA GLY A 374 13.14 15.11 19.88
C GLY A 374 12.34 14.89 18.60
N TYR A 375 11.21 14.18 18.69
CA TYR A 375 10.38 13.84 17.53
C TYR A 375 9.56 15.05 17.02
N ASP A 376 9.22 16.02 17.87
CA ASP A 376 8.60 17.28 17.42
C ASP A 376 9.55 18.06 16.51
N GLU A 377 10.83 18.18 16.89
CA GLU A 377 11.88 18.80 16.08
C GLU A 377 12.19 18.01 14.81
N TYR A 378 12.17 16.67 14.88
CA TYR A 378 12.30 15.79 13.71
C TYR A 378 11.17 16.02 12.69
N TYR A 379 9.90 15.96 13.12
CA TYR A 379 8.75 16.19 12.23
C TYR A 379 8.70 17.62 11.67
N ALA A 380 9.15 18.61 12.44
CA ALA A 380 9.25 20.00 11.97
C ALA A 380 10.32 20.20 10.88
N ALA A 381 11.33 19.34 10.78
CA ALA A 381 12.38 19.40 9.76
C ALA A 381 12.00 18.72 8.43
N LEU A 382 11.03 17.79 8.43
CA LEU A 382 10.68 17.01 7.23
C LEU A 382 10.32 17.87 6.00
N PRO A 383 9.59 19.00 6.09
CA PRO A 383 9.27 19.80 4.90
C PRO A 383 10.50 20.44 4.22
N GLU A 384 11.50 20.88 4.98
CA GLU A 384 12.76 21.44 4.44
C GLU A 384 13.59 20.34 3.76
N MET A 385 13.56 19.12 4.30
CA MET A 385 14.15 17.95 3.65
C MET A 385 13.35 17.49 2.42
N ALA A 386 12.03 17.66 2.41
CA ALA A 386 11.16 17.37 1.27
C ALA A 386 11.44 18.29 0.07
N GLU A 387 11.80 19.56 0.31
CA GLU A 387 12.31 20.45 -0.74
C GLU A 387 13.69 19.99 -1.22
N ARG A 388 14.63 19.66 -0.30
CA ARG A 388 16.00 19.19 -0.62
C ARG A 388 16.03 17.87 -1.41
N PHE A 389 15.11 16.95 -1.16
CA PHE A 389 14.93 15.71 -1.94
C PHE A 389 13.93 15.86 -3.09
N GLY A 390 13.15 16.95 -3.15
CA GLY A 390 12.18 17.21 -4.21
C GLY A 390 12.82 17.78 -5.48
N GLU A 391 13.81 18.68 -5.37
CA GLU A 391 14.48 19.29 -6.54
C GLU A 391 15.45 18.31 -7.25
N GLY A 392 14.89 17.32 -7.95
CA GLY A 392 15.61 16.51 -8.94
C GLY A 392 16.37 15.30 -8.38
N ALA A 393 15.84 14.65 -7.33
CA ALA A 393 16.39 13.40 -6.80
C ALA A 393 16.39 12.28 -7.87
N LYS A 394 17.60 11.97 -8.36
CA LYS A 394 17.91 10.80 -9.20
C LYS A 394 18.59 9.67 -8.43
N GLU A 395 18.80 9.92 -7.14
CA GLU A 395 19.53 9.12 -6.17
C GLU A 395 18.67 9.09 -4.90
N ALA A 396 18.63 7.96 -4.21
CA ALA A 396 17.72 7.77 -3.08
C ALA A 396 18.23 8.52 -1.83
N PRO A 397 17.37 8.86 -0.85
CA PRO A 397 17.79 9.53 0.39
C PRO A 397 18.93 8.82 1.14
N SER A 398 19.12 7.51 0.92
CA SER A 398 20.24 6.72 1.45
C SER A 398 21.63 7.06 0.88
N GLU A 399 21.73 7.89 -0.16
CA GLU A 399 22.99 8.20 -0.86
C GLU A 399 23.64 9.51 -0.38
N ASP A 400 22.87 10.44 0.20
CA ASP A 400 23.39 11.57 1.01
C ASP A 400 23.34 11.20 2.50
N ALA A 401 24.38 10.48 2.95
CA ALA A 401 24.50 10.04 4.34
C ALA A 401 24.56 11.20 5.34
N ASP A 402 25.07 12.36 4.93
CA ASP A 402 25.17 13.56 5.76
C ASP A 402 23.76 14.18 5.93
N ALA A 403 22.93 14.21 4.89
CA ALA A 403 21.51 14.62 4.99
C ALA A 403 20.68 13.71 5.92
N VAL A 404 20.89 12.40 5.87
CA VAL A 404 20.22 11.45 6.78
C VAL A 404 20.66 11.69 8.22
N LEU A 405 21.93 12.02 8.43
CA LEU A 405 22.48 12.34 9.74
C LEU A 405 21.95 13.67 10.28
N GLU A 406 21.87 14.71 9.44
CA GLU A 406 21.21 16.00 9.74
C GLU A 406 19.73 15.80 10.11
N MET A 407 19.00 14.96 9.35
CA MET A 407 17.60 14.62 9.63
C MET A 407 17.43 13.89 10.97
N MET A 408 18.31 12.95 11.31
CA MET A 408 18.24 12.21 12.58
C MET A 408 18.82 12.98 13.78
N ALA A 409 19.62 14.02 13.56
CA ALA A 409 20.32 14.79 14.61
C ALA A 409 19.46 15.20 15.82
N PRO A 410 18.21 15.70 15.69
CA PRO A 410 17.38 16.07 16.84
C PRO A 410 16.92 14.89 17.70
N ILE A 411 16.91 13.66 17.20
CA ILE A 411 16.40 12.49 17.92
C ILE A 411 17.25 12.24 19.18
N ILE A 412 16.59 12.12 20.33
CA ILE A 412 17.21 11.89 21.64
C ILE A 412 16.99 10.44 22.06
N LEU A 413 18.06 9.66 22.19
CA LEU A 413 18.02 8.29 22.69
C LEU A 413 17.85 8.26 24.22
N TYR A 414 16.81 7.57 24.71
CA TYR A 414 16.60 7.25 26.14
C TYR A 414 16.87 5.77 26.42
N ASN A 415 16.35 4.87 25.58
CA ASN A 415 16.63 3.44 25.59
C ASN A 415 16.44 2.87 24.18
N MET A 416 17.23 1.85 23.85
CA MET A 416 16.98 0.97 22.71
C MET A 416 17.46 -0.44 23.09
N SER A 417 16.59 -1.44 22.95
CA SER A 417 16.88 -2.84 23.20
C SER A 417 16.55 -3.69 21.97
N LEU A 418 17.49 -4.55 21.57
CA LEU A 418 17.29 -5.55 20.51
C LEU A 418 17.62 -6.93 21.10
N ARG A 419 16.62 -7.82 21.12
CA ARG A 419 16.76 -9.19 21.62
C ARG A 419 16.51 -10.21 20.51
N ILE A 420 17.57 -10.93 20.16
CA ILE A 420 17.58 -11.97 19.13
C ILE A 420 17.34 -13.31 19.82
N VAL A 421 16.16 -13.90 19.66
CA VAL A 421 15.79 -15.21 20.20
C VAL A 421 15.91 -16.25 19.08
N ASP A 422 16.90 -17.14 19.19
CA ASP A 422 17.06 -18.28 18.29
C ASP A 422 16.02 -19.36 18.63
N GLN A 423 15.18 -19.71 17.65
CA GLN A 423 14.22 -20.82 17.76
C GLN A 423 14.78 -22.11 17.14
N SER A 424 15.55 -22.00 16.04
CA SER A 424 16.51 -23.02 15.56
C SER A 424 17.40 -22.57 14.39
N LEU A 425 17.32 -21.31 13.95
CA LEU A 425 18.06 -20.81 12.78
C LEU A 425 19.58 -20.92 12.93
N LEU A 426 20.11 -20.72 14.15
CA LEU A 426 21.55 -20.86 14.42
C LEU A 426 22.02 -22.29 14.16
N GLU A 427 21.28 -23.29 14.65
CA GLU A 427 21.63 -24.70 14.46
C GLU A 427 21.54 -25.09 12.98
N ARG A 428 20.43 -24.73 12.32
CA ARG A 428 20.21 -24.94 10.88
C ARG A 428 21.34 -24.35 10.03
N ALA A 429 21.77 -23.12 10.33
CA ALA A 429 22.84 -22.43 9.62
C ALA A 429 24.22 -23.09 9.86
N LEU A 430 24.48 -23.59 11.08
CA LEU A 430 25.70 -24.34 11.39
C LEU A 430 25.71 -25.72 10.72
N GLU A 431 24.60 -26.46 10.70
CA GLU A 431 24.48 -27.73 9.99
C GLU A 431 24.68 -27.55 8.47
N ALA A 432 23.99 -26.57 7.87
CA ALA A 432 24.12 -26.24 6.45
C ALA A 432 25.55 -25.83 6.07
N GLY A 433 26.16 -24.93 6.87
CA GLY A 433 27.53 -24.45 6.65
C GLY A 433 28.59 -25.54 6.86
N ALA A 434 28.36 -26.48 7.77
CA ALA A 434 29.26 -27.61 8.03
C ALA A 434 29.18 -28.65 6.89
N ALA A 435 27.97 -28.98 6.44
CA ALA A 435 27.74 -29.84 5.28
C ALA A 435 28.38 -29.27 4.00
N ALA A 436 28.25 -27.96 3.77
CA ALA A 436 28.88 -27.28 2.63
C ALA A 436 30.42 -27.28 2.68
N GLN A 437 31.02 -27.28 3.87
CA GLN A 437 32.48 -27.33 4.06
C GLN A 437 33.03 -28.76 4.22
N GLY A 438 32.17 -29.78 4.35
CA GLY A 438 32.57 -31.18 4.56
C GLY A 438 33.16 -31.45 5.97
N ILE A 439 32.78 -30.65 6.97
CA ILE A 439 33.19 -30.76 8.37
C ILE A 439 31.98 -31.06 9.27
N THR A 440 32.21 -31.31 10.56
CA THR A 440 31.11 -31.47 11.53
C THR A 440 30.58 -30.12 12.03
N THR A 441 29.33 -30.09 12.48
CA THR A 441 28.68 -28.91 13.09
C THR A 441 29.49 -28.37 14.28
N ASP A 442 30.05 -29.26 15.10
CA ASP A 442 30.92 -28.91 16.23
C ASP A 442 32.23 -28.23 15.77
N GLU A 443 32.85 -28.73 14.70
CA GLU A 443 34.05 -28.11 14.12
C GLU A 443 33.77 -26.71 13.57
N LEU A 444 32.64 -26.53 12.86
CA LEU A 444 32.23 -25.21 12.40
C LEU A 444 31.89 -24.28 13.57
N ARG A 445 31.18 -24.75 14.60
CA ARG A 445 30.84 -23.96 15.78
C ARG A 445 32.10 -23.45 16.50
N MET A 446 33.11 -24.33 16.68
CA MET A 446 34.42 -23.94 17.21
C MET A 446 35.15 -22.94 16.31
N GLN A 447 35.11 -23.11 14.99
CA GLN A 447 35.69 -22.18 14.02
C GLN A 447 35.03 -20.80 14.07
N THR A 448 33.70 -20.75 14.11
CA THR A 448 32.91 -19.50 14.21
C THR A 448 33.20 -18.78 15.53
N ALA A 449 33.22 -19.48 16.67
CA ALA A 449 33.60 -18.89 17.96
C ALA A 449 35.05 -18.35 17.96
N ALA A 450 35.99 -19.06 17.31
CA ALA A 450 37.36 -18.58 17.13
C ALA A 450 37.44 -17.36 16.20
N MET A 451 36.62 -17.29 15.14
CA MET A 451 36.53 -16.13 14.26
C MET A 451 35.98 -14.89 14.97
N VAL A 452 34.94 -15.03 15.82
CA VAL A 452 34.47 -13.94 16.69
C VAL A 452 35.59 -13.47 17.60
N GLY A 453 36.29 -14.39 18.29
CA GLY A 453 37.43 -14.05 19.14
C GLY A 453 38.55 -13.30 18.40
N MET A 454 38.82 -13.63 17.14
CA MET A 454 39.78 -12.91 16.31
C MET A 454 39.26 -11.53 15.88
N GLY A 455 38.00 -11.41 15.45
CA GLY A 455 37.37 -10.14 15.09
C GLY A 455 37.42 -9.12 16.23
N MET A 456 37.14 -9.58 17.46
CA MET A 456 37.19 -8.77 18.68
C MET A 456 38.62 -8.35 19.09
N MET A 457 39.65 -9.08 18.65
CA MET A 457 41.05 -8.64 18.78
C MET A 457 41.44 -7.59 17.74
N SER A 458 40.84 -7.61 16.54
CA SER A 458 41.00 -6.55 15.52
C SER A 458 40.13 -5.31 15.72
N ALA A 459 39.24 -5.31 16.73
CA ALA A 459 38.37 -4.17 17.03
C ALA A 459 39.17 -2.88 17.36
N PRO A 460 38.72 -1.69 16.88
CA PRO A 460 39.41 -0.42 17.09
C PRO A 460 39.77 -0.16 18.56
N PRO A 461 40.97 0.41 18.85
CA PRO A 461 41.44 0.62 20.23
C PRO A 461 40.61 1.60 21.05
N GLU A 462 39.76 2.39 20.41
CA GLU A 462 38.81 3.34 20.99
C GLU A 462 37.66 2.62 21.71
N ILE A 463 37.26 1.43 21.25
CA ILE A 463 36.15 0.67 21.85
C ILE A 463 36.59 0.08 23.22
N PRO A 464 35.83 0.32 24.31
CA PRO A 464 36.19 -0.16 25.64
C PRO A 464 36.40 -1.67 25.69
N ARG A 465 37.58 -2.10 26.16
CA ARG A 465 37.91 -3.52 26.33
C ARG A 465 36.94 -4.29 27.26
N PRO A 466 36.31 -3.69 28.30
CA PRO A 466 35.22 -4.34 29.03
C PRO A 466 33.98 -4.61 28.17
N LEU A 467 33.58 -3.67 27.31
CA LEU A 467 32.43 -3.81 26.41
C LEU A 467 32.68 -4.91 25.37
N LEU A 468 33.87 -4.91 24.77
CA LEU A 468 34.32 -5.99 23.88
C LEU A 468 34.35 -7.36 24.59
N SER A 469 34.68 -7.40 25.89
CA SER A 469 34.64 -8.63 26.68
C SER A 469 33.22 -9.10 27.00
N GLN A 470 32.25 -8.19 27.16
CA GLN A 470 30.83 -8.55 27.31
C GLN A 470 30.27 -9.11 26.00
N LEU A 471 30.42 -8.38 24.90
CA LEU A 471 29.97 -8.80 23.57
C LEU A 471 30.58 -10.15 23.17
N SER A 472 31.90 -10.33 23.37
CA SER A 472 32.57 -11.61 23.10
C SER A 472 32.05 -12.73 23.99
N GLY A 473 31.66 -12.45 25.24
CA GLY A 473 31.07 -13.42 26.16
C GLY A 473 29.66 -13.85 25.71
N ALA A 474 28.79 -12.86 25.47
CA ALA A 474 27.40 -13.08 25.04
C ALA A 474 27.33 -13.81 23.68
N LEU A 475 28.10 -13.37 22.67
CA LEU A 475 28.20 -14.06 21.39
C LEU A 475 28.72 -15.50 21.55
N THR A 476 29.75 -15.72 22.37
CA THR A 476 30.28 -17.07 22.60
C THR A 476 29.25 -17.96 23.30
N GLN A 477 28.45 -17.43 24.24
CA GLN A 477 27.40 -18.20 24.88
C GLN A 477 26.26 -18.53 23.90
N PHE A 478 25.80 -17.56 23.12
CA PHE A 478 24.76 -17.73 22.11
C PHE A 478 25.18 -18.75 21.02
N ILE A 479 26.35 -18.58 20.40
CA ILE A 479 26.90 -19.50 19.37
C ILE A 479 27.06 -20.93 19.90
N ASN A 480 27.37 -21.10 21.19
CA ASN A 480 27.57 -22.43 21.79
C ASN A 480 26.29 -23.12 22.29
N ASN A 481 25.21 -22.38 22.61
CA ASN A 481 24.05 -22.94 23.30
C ASN A 481 22.68 -22.57 22.70
N GLY A 482 22.62 -21.70 21.68
CA GLY A 482 21.39 -21.05 21.24
C GLY A 482 20.82 -20.13 22.33
N GLY A 483 19.49 -19.98 22.35
CA GLY A 483 18.76 -19.20 23.36
C GLY A 483 18.49 -17.77 22.88
N SER A 484 18.77 -16.75 23.70
CA SER A 484 18.61 -15.35 23.29
C SER A 484 19.85 -14.49 23.56
N LEU A 485 20.20 -13.65 22.59
CA LEU A 485 21.23 -12.61 22.68
C LEU A 485 20.55 -11.24 22.77
N THR A 486 20.84 -10.48 23.82
CA THR A 486 20.27 -9.13 24.02
C THR A 486 21.34 -8.06 23.92
N ILE A 487 21.02 -7.00 23.18
CA ILE A 487 21.79 -5.76 23.04
C ILE A 487 20.93 -4.66 23.64
N ASP A 488 21.27 -4.17 24.83
CA ASP A 488 20.60 -3.02 25.44
C ASP A 488 21.50 -1.78 25.37
N VAL A 489 20.90 -0.65 25.02
CA VAL A 489 21.55 0.66 24.92
C VAL A 489 20.73 1.65 25.76
N THR A 490 21.08 1.76 27.04
CA THR A 490 20.45 2.69 27.99
C THR A 490 21.46 3.75 28.46
N PRO A 491 21.56 4.91 27.78
CA PRO A 491 22.41 6.03 28.20
C PRO A 491 22.11 6.46 29.65
N PRO A 492 23.12 6.68 30.52
CA PRO A 492 22.90 7.16 31.89
C PRO A 492 22.28 8.57 31.96
N GLU A 493 22.50 9.38 30.93
CA GLU A 493 21.81 10.65 30.65
C GLU A 493 21.38 10.61 29.17
N PRO A 494 20.15 11.00 28.80
CA PRO A 494 19.69 10.94 27.40
C PRO A 494 20.54 11.77 26.45
N VAL A 495 20.80 11.26 25.24
CA VAL A 495 21.78 11.84 24.31
C VAL A 495 21.20 11.93 22.89
N SER A 496 21.48 13.03 22.19
CA SER A 496 21.02 13.21 20.81
C SER A 496 21.91 12.48 19.79
N ILE A 497 21.34 12.06 18.66
CA ILE A 497 22.09 11.49 17.53
C ILE A 497 23.12 12.51 17.02
N GLY A 498 22.78 13.81 16.96
CA GLY A 498 23.71 14.86 16.56
C GLY A 498 24.93 14.95 17.49
N THR A 499 24.71 14.91 18.81
CA THR A 499 25.81 14.91 19.80
C THR A 499 26.66 13.64 19.74
N ILE A 500 26.09 12.48 19.36
CA ILE A 500 26.87 11.26 19.08
C ILE A 500 27.75 11.47 17.85
N ALA A 501 27.20 12.02 16.77
CA ALA A 501 27.90 12.27 15.51
C ALA A 501 29.08 13.23 15.67
N GLU A 502 28.84 14.43 16.24
CA GLU A 502 29.87 15.44 16.53
C GLU A 502 31.05 14.82 17.30
N GLN A 503 30.76 14.01 18.33
CA GLN A 503 31.79 13.36 19.14
C GLN A 503 32.56 12.26 18.39
N VAL A 504 31.93 11.56 17.44
CA VAL A 504 32.59 10.56 16.61
C VAL A 504 33.52 11.23 15.59
N GLU A 505 33.10 12.34 14.97
CA GLU A 505 33.94 13.12 14.04
C GLU A 505 35.15 13.75 14.73
N ASP A 506 34.95 14.40 15.88
CA ASP A 506 36.03 14.98 16.70
C ASP A 506 36.95 13.90 17.33
N GLY A 507 36.58 12.62 17.25
CA GLY A 507 37.30 11.51 17.88
C GLY A 507 37.30 11.58 19.41
N THR A 508 36.25 12.19 19.99
CA THR A 508 36.08 12.40 21.44
C THR A 508 35.05 11.48 22.09
N PHE A 509 34.32 10.69 21.27
CA PHE A 509 33.22 9.83 21.69
C PHE A 509 33.57 8.83 22.80
N ASP A 510 32.84 8.91 23.92
CA ASP A 510 32.89 7.91 24.98
C ASP A 510 31.78 6.87 24.81
N TYR A 511 32.13 5.70 24.28
CA TYR A 511 31.22 4.55 24.17
C TYR A 511 30.55 4.13 25.49
N ASN A 512 31.09 4.51 26.66
CA ASN A 512 30.45 4.23 27.95
C ASN A 512 29.23 5.15 28.19
N ALA A 513 29.14 6.31 27.53
CA ALA A 513 28.01 7.24 27.64
C ALA A 513 26.71 6.67 27.05
N LEU A 514 26.79 5.74 26.09
CA LEU A 514 25.63 5.02 25.56
C LEU A 514 25.09 3.93 26.50
N GLY A 515 25.81 3.59 27.59
CA GLY A 515 25.39 2.57 28.54
C GLY A 515 25.23 1.16 27.97
N ILE A 516 25.83 0.86 26.80
CA ILE A 516 25.64 -0.40 26.06
C ILE A 516 25.98 -1.61 26.96
N THR A 517 25.08 -2.58 27.01
CA THR A 517 25.32 -3.89 27.61
C THR A 517 24.98 -5.03 26.65
N PHE A 518 25.67 -6.16 26.83
CA PHE A 518 25.45 -7.37 26.06
C PHE A 518 25.22 -8.55 27.00
N SER A 519 24.07 -9.21 26.87
CA SER A 519 23.74 -10.42 27.63
C SER A 519 23.35 -11.57 26.71
N ALA A 520 23.49 -12.80 27.21
CA ALA A 520 22.94 -13.97 26.56
C ALA A 520 22.30 -14.87 27.61
N ASP A 521 21.17 -15.46 27.26
CA ASP A 521 20.42 -16.42 28.06
C ASP A 521 20.34 -17.75 27.31
N ALA A 522 20.36 -18.86 28.05
CA ALA A 522 20.18 -20.19 27.47
C ALA A 522 18.71 -20.42 27.04
N PRO A 523 18.44 -21.41 26.16
CA PRO A 523 17.08 -21.86 25.88
C PRO A 523 16.30 -22.22 27.16
N GLN A 524 14.99 -21.96 27.15
CA GLN A 524 14.07 -22.24 28.28
C GLN A 524 13.40 -23.62 28.16
#